data_AF-R6DPY0-F1
#
_entry.id   AF-R6DPY0-F1
#
_cell.length_a   1.000
_cell.length_b   1.000
_cell.length_c   1.000
_cell.angle_alpha   90.00
_cell.angle_beta   90.00
_cell.angle_gamma   90.00
#
_symmetry.space_group_name_H-M   'P 1'
#
loop_
_entity.id
_entity.type
_entity.pdbx_description
1 polymer ?
#
loop_
_entity_poly.entity_id
_entity_poly.type
_entity_poly.pdbx_seq_one_letter_code
_entity_poly.pdbx_strand_id
1 'polypeptide(L)'
;MKRKWSKITGMDEILIPLGSKGTKKAFLLEQWNKGLLQCMLKIGFLGFGGGSALIPVFEKEVVTKRKWLTKEEYAQDVLAATITPGALPVEIAAGIGKRLGGSIGMLLSAICVAFPGAFMTILLLSALEDVSQNILTGVHILSVLTGIYICYLLIRYEMGIMQEAKKSGTGQMIHTIAIMAGVFMLTGEKSLYTLLAIDRQPFFDISTLRILLLALFWGCCDKGNQKEKKIILMILSALYIACVKNDPWISLTWVRLLTEAVMLGLAIKELSKEKKKTDWKMIVGENGICIMWLLIFLLPSFFILKDQITFIFSGIGSTLLSFGGGDAYLTVAEGFFVHSGLVDAEFFYAKLVMVANLLPGSILCKILPGIGYYIGCQMQHGRIDGYLAAIAGFGISVIVSVVVFNMVSCIYASIQEKNTFSSLPYYIKPTIGGLLLSVLCTLIRQSLL
;
A
#
# COMPACT_ATOMS: atom_id res chain seq x y z
N MET A 1 -30.56 -21.01 42.91
CA MET A 1 -29.46 -20.07 43.24
C MET A 1 -28.72 -19.56 41.97
N LYS A 2 -29.42 -18.92 41.01
CA LYS A 2 -28.83 -18.21 39.86
C LYS A 2 -29.69 -17.00 39.45
N ARG A 3 -30.13 -16.21 40.43
CA ARG A 3 -30.88 -14.95 40.24
C ARG A 3 -30.50 -14.00 41.38
N LYS A 4 -29.26 -13.48 41.36
CA LYS A 4 -28.88 -12.38 42.27
C LYS A 4 -27.57 -11.69 41.86
N TRP A 5 -27.41 -11.32 40.59
CA TRP A 5 -26.36 -10.40 40.13
C TRP A 5 -26.81 -9.55 38.92
N SER A 6 -28.11 -9.24 38.80
CA SER A 6 -28.67 -8.42 37.71
C SER A 6 -28.96 -6.96 38.11
N LYS A 7 -28.21 -6.41 39.06
CA LYS A 7 -28.27 -4.99 39.43
C LYS A 7 -26.86 -4.57 39.86
N ILE A 8 -26.05 -4.12 38.92
CA ILE A 8 -24.88 -3.20 39.01
C ILE A 8 -24.18 -3.30 37.64
N THR A 9 -24.71 -2.56 36.67
CA THR A 9 -24.04 -2.01 35.48
C THR A 9 -25.17 -1.54 34.56
N GLY A 10 -25.35 -0.24 34.42
CA GLY A 10 -26.35 0.35 33.53
C GLY A 10 -26.04 0.02 32.07
N MET A 11 -26.58 -1.11 31.60
CA MET A 11 -26.61 -1.54 30.20
C MET A 11 -28.06 -1.86 29.83
N ASP A 12 -28.92 -0.85 29.82
CA ASP A 12 -30.27 -0.97 29.27
C ASP A 12 -30.47 0.20 28.30
N GLU A 13 -30.21 -0.07 27.01
CA GLU A 13 -30.98 0.38 25.84
C GLU A 13 -30.22 0.10 24.52
N ILE A 14 -30.09 -1.18 24.16
CA ILE A 14 -30.01 -1.60 22.76
C ILE A 14 -30.86 -2.88 22.62
N LEU A 15 -32.18 -2.72 22.64
CA LEU A 15 -33.12 -3.76 22.23
C LEU A 15 -33.11 -3.82 20.69
N ILE A 16 -32.28 -4.69 20.12
CA ILE A 16 -32.42 -5.16 18.74
C ILE A 16 -33.41 -6.34 18.78
N PRO A 17 -34.52 -6.32 18.01
CA PRO A 17 -35.46 -7.44 18.00
C PRO A 17 -34.78 -8.68 17.41
N LEU A 18 -34.85 -9.77 18.16
CA LEU A 18 -34.49 -11.11 17.69
C LEU A 18 -35.58 -11.61 16.73
N GLY A 19 -35.35 -11.45 15.43
CA GLY A 19 -36.17 -12.07 14.40
C GLY A 19 -35.71 -11.68 12.99
N SER A 20 -35.45 -12.68 12.15
CA SER A 20 -35.11 -12.63 10.71
C SER A 20 -33.61 -12.58 10.32
N LYS A 21 -33.01 -13.77 10.16
CA LYS A 21 -31.68 -13.97 9.54
C LYS A 21 -31.61 -13.55 8.05
N GLY A 22 -32.75 -13.33 7.37
CA GLY A 22 -32.82 -12.90 5.97
C GLY A 22 -32.58 -11.39 5.75
N THR A 23 -32.98 -10.56 6.71
CA THR A 23 -33.09 -9.11 6.54
C THR A 23 -31.77 -8.40 6.83
N LYS A 24 -30.95 -8.93 7.76
CA LYS A 24 -29.57 -8.44 8.00
C LYS A 24 -28.66 -8.65 6.79
N LYS A 25 -28.76 -9.80 6.11
CA LYS A 25 -27.89 -10.10 4.97
C LYS A 25 -28.25 -9.22 3.77
N ALA A 26 -29.55 -9.03 3.49
CA ALA A 26 -30.04 -8.13 2.45
C ALA A 26 -29.72 -6.65 2.73
N PHE A 27 -29.90 -6.19 3.98
CA PHE A 27 -29.55 -4.83 4.40
C PHE A 27 -28.04 -4.57 4.30
N LEU A 28 -27.20 -5.53 4.72
CA LEU A 28 -25.75 -5.44 4.58
C LEU A 28 -25.31 -5.49 3.10
N LEU A 29 -25.97 -6.28 2.25
CA LEU A 29 -25.71 -6.36 0.79
C LEU A 29 -26.03 -5.05 0.07
N GLU A 30 -27.15 -4.41 0.40
CA GLU A 30 -27.58 -3.15 -0.22
C GLU A 30 -26.75 -1.96 0.29
N GLN A 31 -26.38 -1.98 1.58
CA GLN A 31 -25.54 -0.96 2.20
C GLN A 31 -24.06 -1.08 1.82
N TRP A 32 -23.54 -2.29 1.52
CA TRP A 32 -22.18 -2.43 0.99
C TRP A 32 -22.07 -1.77 -0.38
N ASN A 33 -22.99 -2.01 -1.32
CA ASN A 33 -22.78 -1.59 -2.72
C ASN A 33 -22.66 -0.07 -2.89
N LYS A 34 -23.51 0.73 -2.23
CA LYS A 34 -23.41 2.20 -2.33
C LYS A 34 -22.45 2.80 -1.30
N GLY A 35 -22.51 2.32 -0.06
CA GLY A 35 -21.71 2.86 1.03
C GLY A 35 -20.21 2.65 0.82
N LEU A 36 -19.81 1.47 0.35
CA LEU A 36 -18.41 1.11 0.12
C LEU A 36 -17.81 1.96 -1.00
N LEU A 37 -18.47 2.03 -2.16
CA LEU A 37 -17.95 2.77 -3.31
C LEU A 37 -17.81 4.27 -3.01
N GLN A 38 -18.80 4.87 -2.35
CA GLN A 38 -18.71 6.26 -1.89
C GLN A 38 -17.55 6.46 -0.89
N CYS A 39 -17.33 5.50 0.00
CA CYS A 39 -16.22 5.53 0.93
C CYS A 39 -14.88 5.48 0.19
N MET A 40 -14.72 4.55 -0.74
CA MET A 40 -13.49 4.37 -1.52
C MET A 40 -13.19 5.57 -2.41
N LEU A 41 -14.21 6.13 -3.09
CA LEU A 41 -14.09 7.37 -3.87
C LEU A 41 -13.66 8.53 -2.97
N LYS A 42 -14.30 8.70 -1.81
CA LYS A 42 -13.93 9.73 -0.84
C LYS A 42 -12.48 9.58 -0.37
N ILE A 43 -12.05 8.36 -0.06
CA ILE A 43 -10.65 8.10 0.32
C ILE A 43 -9.70 8.41 -0.84
N GLY A 44 -10.08 8.08 -2.08
CA GLY A 44 -9.34 8.43 -3.28
C GLY A 44 -9.13 9.95 -3.44
N PHE A 45 -10.14 10.77 -3.14
CA PHE A 45 -10.00 12.24 -3.12
C PHE A 45 -9.15 12.78 -1.96
N LEU A 46 -9.09 12.06 -0.84
CA LEU A 46 -8.33 12.47 0.36
C LEU A 46 -6.88 11.95 0.36
N GLY A 47 -6.47 11.23 -0.68
CA GLY A 47 -5.23 10.45 -0.71
C GLY A 47 -3.94 11.21 -0.99
N PHE A 48 -3.65 12.30 -0.30
CA PHE A 48 -2.37 13.00 -0.43
C PHE A 48 -1.27 12.32 0.41
N GLY A 49 0.02 12.53 0.07
CA GLY A 49 1.13 12.08 0.93
C GLY A 49 1.66 10.66 0.74
N GLY A 50 1.40 10.04 -0.39
CA GLY A 50 1.94 8.72 -0.72
C GLY A 50 1.10 7.55 -0.19
N GLY A 51 1.37 6.35 -0.69
CA GLY A 51 0.49 5.20 -0.51
C GLY A 51 0.26 4.78 0.95
N SER A 52 1.28 4.93 1.79
CA SER A 52 1.24 4.57 3.21
C SER A 52 0.49 5.59 4.06
N ALA A 53 0.44 6.86 3.64
CA ALA A 53 -0.29 7.91 4.35
C ALA A 53 -1.81 7.68 4.38
N LEU A 54 -2.32 6.83 3.48
CA LEU A 54 -3.72 6.43 3.43
C LEU A 54 -4.09 5.34 4.44
N ILE A 55 -3.13 4.59 5.00
CA ILE A 55 -3.38 3.57 6.03
C ILE A 55 -4.24 4.11 7.19
N PRO A 56 -3.89 5.24 7.83
CA PRO A 56 -4.73 5.77 8.92
C PRO A 56 -6.08 6.31 8.45
N VAL A 57 -6.18 6.77 7.19
CA VAL A 57 -7.44 7.26 6.60
C VAL A 57 -8.42 6.10 6.44
N PHE A 58 -7.96 4.98 5.89
CA PHE A 58 -8.73 3.75 5.77
C PHE A 58 -9.17 3.23 7.14
N GLU A 59 -8.26 3.14 8.11
CA GLU A 59 -8.61 2.67 9.46
C GLU A 59 -9.71 3.54 10.09
N LYS A 60 -9.57 4.87 9.98
CA LYS A 60 -10.55 5.80 10.54
C LYS A 60 -11.92 5.65 9.89
N GLU A 61 -12.00 5.53 8.56
CA GLU A 61 -13.28 5.42 7.87
C GLU A 61 -13.92 4.02 8.05
N VAL A 62 -13.13 2.95 7.96
CA VAL A 62 -13.64 1.57 7.89
C VAL A 62 -13.78 0.93 9.28
N VAL A 63 -12.80 1.15 10.17
CA VAL A 63 -12.81 0.57 11.53
C VAL A 63 -13.52 1.50 12.51
N THR A 64 -13.16 2.79 12.54
CA THR A 64 -13.66 3.71 13.59
C THR A 64 -15.06 4.25 13.28
N LYS A 65 -15.26 4.84 12.10
CA LYS A 65 -16.53 5.49 11.73
C LYS A 65 -17.60 4.48 11.35
N ARG A 66 -17.30 3.57 10.43
CA ARG A 66 -18.29 2.64 9.86
C ARG A 66 -18.34 1.29 10.57
N LYS A 67 -17.29 0.93 11.32
CA LYS A 67 -17.18 -0.34 12.06
C LYS A 67 -17.45 -1.57 11.20
N TRP A 68 -17.01 -1.52 9.94
CA TRP A 68 -17.17 -2.60 8.98
C TRP A 68 -16.16 -3.74 9.23
N LEU A 69 -14.95 -3.38 9.62
CA LEU A 69 -13.89 -4.32 9.96
C LEU A 69 -13.44 -4.07 11.40
N THR A 70 -12.97 -5.13 12.04
CA THR A 70 -12.19 -5.06 13.29
C THR A 70 -10.78 -4.54 13.00
N LYS A 71 -10.07 -4.09 14.04
CA LYS A 71 -8.70 -3.59 13.90
C LYS A 71 -7.75 -4.69 13.44
N GLU A 72 -8.00 -5.92 13.85
CA GLU A 72 -7.24 -7.11 13.50
C GLU A 72 -7.43 -7.47 12.03
N GLU A 73 -8.66 -7.49 11.53
CA GLU A 73 -8.96 -7.73 10.11
C GLU A 73 -8.33 -6.66 9.23
N TYR A 74 -8.42 -5.39 9.63
CA TYR A 74 -7.79 -4.29 8.90
C TYR A 74 -6.26 -4.44 8.87
N ALA A 75 -5.64 -4.76 10.00
CA ALA A 75 -4.19 -4.96 10.07
C ALA A 75 -3.70 -6.13 9.20
N GLN A 76 -4.50 -7.20 9.06
CA GLN A 76 -4.20 -8.30 8.14
C GLN A 76 -4.20 -7.84 6.67
N ASP A 77 -5.18 -7.02 6.28
CA ASP A 77 -5.26 -6.53 4.91
C ASP A 77 -4.14 -5.55 4.59
N VAL A 78 -3.82 -4.64 5.52
CA VAL A 78 -2.67 -3.73 5.40
C VAL A 78 -1.36 -4.50 5.29
N LEU A 79 -1.20 -5.56 6.09
CA LEU A 79 -0.03 -6.42 5.98
C LEU A 79 0.05 -7.06 4.60
N ALA A 80 -1.01 -7.73 4.15
CA ALA A 80 -1.04 -8.40 2.86
C ALA A 80 -0.71 -7.43 1.72
N ALA A 81 -1.21 -6.19 1.78
CA ALA A 81 -0.90 -5.12 0.84
C ALA A 81 0.58 -4.69 0.92
N THR A 82 1.11 -4.47 2.12
CA THR A 82 2.49 -3.98 2.27
C THR A 82 3.53 -4.99 1.75
N ILE A 83 3.23 -6.29 1.83
CA ILE A 83 4.13 -7.36 1.33
C ILE A 83 3.97 -7.64 -0.16
N THR A 84 2.95 -7.07 -0.82
CA THR A 84 2.75 -7.24 -2.26
C THR A 84 3.33 -6.07 -3.05
N PRO A 85 3.86 -6.34 -4.26
CA PRO A 85 4.17 -5.28 -5.20
C PRO A 85 2.90 -4.74 -5.84
N GLY A 86 2.82 -3.42 -5.89
CA GLY A 86 1.72 -2.72 -6.52
C GLY A 86 1.38 -1.40 -5.83
N ALA A 87 0.15 -0.95 -6.05
CA ALA A 87 -0.37 0.27 -5.45
C ALA A 87 -0.97 -0.03 -4.06
N LEU A 88 -0.19 0.22 -3.00
CA LEU A 88 -0.60 -0.01 -1.60
C LEU A 88 -2.04 0.48 -1.27
N PRO A 89 -2.49 1.69 -1.65
CA PRO A 89 -3.88 2.11 -1.38
C PRO A 89 -4.94 1.27 -2.09
N VAL A 90 -4.63 0.83 -3.31
CA VAL A 90 -5.51 0.01 -4.14
C VAL A 90 -5.64 -1.38 -3.55
N GLU A 91 -4.54 -1.93 -3.05
CA GLU A 91 -4.48 -3.24 -2.41
C GLU A 91 -5.22 -3.26 -1.07
N ILE A 92 -5.06 -2.21 -0.25
CA ILE A 92 -5.83 -2.05 0.99
C ILE A 92 -7.33 -1.97 0.68
N ALA A 93 -7.73 -1.15 -0.33
CA ALA A 93 -9.11 -1.07 -0.77
C ALA A 93 -9.62 -2.41 -1.32
N ALA A 94 -8.79 -3.16 -2.03
CA ALA A 94 -9.10 -4.48 -2.55
C ALA A 94 -9.38 -5.47 -1.41
N GLY A 95 -8.55 -5.50 -0.36
CA GLY A 95 -8.76 -6.33 0.84
C GLY A 95 -10.07 -6.02 1.55
N ILE A 96 -10.32 -4.74 1.83
CA ILE A 96 -11.57 -4.27 2.44
C ILE A 96 -12.78 -4.64 1.56
N GLY A 97 -12.66 -4.40 0.26
CA GLY A 97 -13.68 -4.72 -0.72
C GLY A 97 -13.95 -6.22 -0.85
N LYS A 98 -12.92 -7.06 -0.73
CA LYS A 98 -13.04 -8.52 -0.75
C LYS A 98 -13.83 -9.03 0.44
N ARG A 99 -13.55 -8.50 1.64
CA ARG A 99 -14.26 -8.89 2.87
C ARG A 99 -15.73 -8.48 2.85
N LEU A 100 -15.99 -7.26 2.36
CA LEU A 100 -17.34 -6.72 2.37
C LEU A 100 -18.17 -7.19 1.20
N GLY A 101 -17.56 -7.39 0.02
CA GLY A 101 -18.29 -7.65 -1.22
C GLY A 101 -17.73 -8.73 -2.14
N GLY A 102 -16.87 -9.61 -1.64
CA GLY A 102 -16.25 -10.68 -2.43
C GLY A 102 -15.39 -10.14 -3.59
N SER A 103 -15.20 -10.95 -4.63
CA SER A 103 -14.33 -10.60 -5.77
C SER A 103 -14.79 -9.35 -6.52
N ILE A 104 -16.10 -9.09 -6.58
CA ILE A 104 -16.66 -7.88 -7.20
C ILE A 104 -16.37 -6.65 -6.32
N GLY A 105 -16.60 -6.76 -5.00
CA GLY A 105 -16.29 -5.70 -4.05
C GLY A 105 -14.79 -5.35 -4.03
N MET A 106 -13.93 -6.36 -4.14
CA MET A 106 -12.48 -6.20 -4.28
C MET A 106 -12.11 -5.31 -5.47
N LEU A 107 -12.59 -5.67 -6.67
CA LEU A 107 -12.28 -4.94 -7.89
C LEU A 107 -12.88 -3.52 -7.89
N LEU A 108 -14.15 -3.38 -7.52
CA LEU A 108 -14.82 -2.07 -7.53
C LEU A 108 -14.21 -1.12 -6.50
N SER A 109 -13.80 -1.61 -5.34
CA SER A 109 -13.15 -0.79 -4.32
C SER A 109 -11.79 -0.28 -4.78
N ALA A 110 -11.00 -1.17 -5.41
CA ALA A 110 -9.72 -0.85 -6.03
C ALA A 110 -9.86 0.22 -7.13
N ILE A 111 -10.85 0.08 -8.02
CA ILE A 111 -11.14 1.07 -9.05
C ILE A 111 -11.57 2.40 -8.42
N CYS A 112 -12.51 2.38 -7.48
CA CYS A 112 -13.04 3.60 -6.86
C CYS A 112 -11.99 4.41 -6.10
N VAL A 113 -11.02 3.77 -5.44
CA VAL A 113 -9.96 4.52 -4.75
C VAL A 113 -8.93 5.10 -5.71
N ALA A 114 -8.62 4.39 -6.81
CA ALA A 114 -7.63 4.83 -7.80
C ALA A 114 -8.17 5.88 -8.79
N PHE A 115 -9.46 5.80 -9.09
CA PHE A 115 -10.10 6.58 -10.15
C PHE A 115 -9.95 8.11 -9.98
N PRO A 116 -10.19 8.73 -8.81
CA PRO A 116 -10.10 10.18 -8.66
C PRO A 116 -8.74 10.75 -9.04
N GLY A 117 -7.65 10.12 -8.58
CA GLY A 117 -6.29 10.56 -8.87
C GLY A 117 -5.93 10.41 -10.34
N ALA A 118 -6.26 9.26 -10.93
CA ALA A 118 -6.03 9.00 -12.35
C ALA A 118 -6.80 9.98 -13.24
N PHE A 119 -8.09 10.16 -12.97
CA PHE A 119 -8.96 11.07 -13.71
C PHE A 119 -8.45 12.51 -13.67
N MET A 120 -8.13 13.03 -12.48
CA MET A 120 -7.58 14.38 -12.33
C MET A 120 -6.23 14.55 -13.03
N THR A 121 -5.40 13.51 -13.05
CA THR A 121 -4.09 13.53 -13.73
C THR A 121 -4.28 13.67 -15.23
N ILE A 122 -5.15 12.86 -15.83
CA ILE A 122 -5.43 12.92 -17.27
C ILE A 122 -6.11 14.23 -17.65
N LEU A 123 -7.06 14.70 -16.82
CA LEU A 123 -7.73 15.98 -17.04
C LEU A 123 -6.72 17.13 -17.03
N LEU A 124 -5.80 17.15 -16.06
CA LEU A 124 -4.78 18.19 -15.98
C LEU A 124 -3.79 18.09 -17.14
N LEU A 125 -3.28 16.90 -17.46
CA LEU A 125 -2.39 16.68 -18.61
C LEU A 125 -3.02 17.11 -19.94
N SER A 126 -4.32 16.84 -20.14
CA SER A 126 -5.03 17.26 -21.33
C SER A 126 -5.33 18.76 -21.36
N ALA A 127 -5.45 19.40 -20.21
CA ALA A 127 -5.71 20.84 -20.11
C ALA A 127 -4.42 21.67 -20.18
N LEU A 128 -3.27 21.08 -19.83
CA LEU A 128 -1.96 21.73 -19.65
C LEU A 128 -1.34 22.38 -20.90
N GLU A 129 -2.05 22.41 -22.03
CA GLU A 129 -1.64 23.23 -23.18
C GLU A 129 -1.94 24.73 -22.97
N ASP A 130 -2.85 25.11 -22.06
CA ASP A 130 -3.26 26.52 -21.84
C ASP A 130 -3.47 26.94 -20.36
N VAL A 131 -2.93 26.19 -19.39
CA VAL A 131 -3.21 26.45 -17.97
C VAL A 131 -2.39 27.65 -17.46
N SER A 132 -3.08 28.75 -17.17
CA SER A 132 -2.51 29.92 -16.49
C SER A 132 -1.88 29.55 -15.13
N GLN A 133 -0.78 30.23 -14.76
CA GLN A 133 -0.08 30.06 -13.48
C GLN A 133 -1.01 30.13 -12.25
N ASN A 134 -2.14 30.85 -12.34
CA ASN A 134 -3.12 30.98 -11.27
C ASN A 134 -3.81 29.65 -10.90
N ILE A 135 -4.06 28.76 -11.86
CA ILE A 135 -4.70 27.46 -11.61
C ILE A 135 -3.71 26.51 -10.91
N LEU A 136 -2.44 26.53 -11.32
CA LEU A 136 -1.38 25.76 -10.65
C LEU A 136 -1.27 26.14 -9.16
N THR A 137 -1.30 27.45 -8.85
CA THR A 137 -1.28 27.93 -7.46
C THR A 137 -2.49 27.45 -6.66
N GLY A 138 -3.69 27.47 -7.24
CA GLY A 138 -4.90 27.00 -6.56
C GLY A 138 -4.87 25.50 -6.22
N VAL A 139 -4.37 24.66 -7.15
CA VAL A 139 -4.21 23.22 -6.91
C VAL A 139 -3.11 22.98 -5.86
N HIS A 140 -2.03 23.77 -5.88
CA HIS A 140 -0.96 23.66 -4.90
C HIS A 140 -1.44 23.96 -3.47
N ILE A 141 -2.23 25.01 -3.27
CA ILE A 141 -2.84 25.33 -1.96
C ILE A 141 -3.73 24.17 -1.48
N LEU A 142 -4.56 23.59 -2.35
CA LEU A 142 -5.41 22.46 -1.98
C LEU A 142 -4.59 21.22 -1.58
N SER A 143 -3.47 20.99 -2.26
CA SER A 143 -2.50 19.93 -1.91
C SER A 143 -1.86 20.16 -0.55
N VAL A 144 -1.51 21.40 -0.20
CA VAL A 144 -0.94 21.73 1.13
C VAL A 144 -1.97 21.50 2.24
N LEU A 145 -3.20 21.98 2.07
CA LEU A 145 -4.27 21.82 3.07
C LEU A 145 -4.58 20.34 3.36
N THR A 146 -4.61 19.52 2.31
CA THR A 146 -4.82 18.08 2.42
C THR A 146 -3.62 17.37 3.04
N GLY A 147 -2.38 17.80 2.71
CA GLY A 147 -1.15 17.35 3.38
C GLY A 147 -1.19 17.57 4.90
N ILE A 148 -1.58 18.76 5.36
CA ILE A 148 -1.73 19.08 6.79
C ILE A 148 -2.75 18.15 7.48
N TYR A 149 -3.90 17.92 6.83
CA TYR A 149 -4.92 17.01 7.37
C TYR A 149 -4.38 15.57 7.52
N ILE A 150 -3.57 15.12 6.58
CA ILE A 150 -2.98 13.78 6.59
C ILE A 150 -1.89 13.67 7.64
N CYS A 151 -1.06 14.70 7.81
CA CYS A 151 -0.13 14.79 8.94
C CYS A 151 -0.86 14.62 10.29
N TYR A 152 -2.01 15.29 10.47
CA TYR A 152 -2.83 15.12 11.66
C TYR A 152 -3.33 13.67 11.85
N LEU A 153 -3.76 13.00 10.77
CA LEU A 153 -4.20 11.61 10.82
C LEU A 153 -3.06 10.63 11.12
N LEU A 154 -1.88 10.87 10.55
CA LEU A 154 -0.68 10.10 10.81
C LEU A 154 -0.28 10.20 12.29
N ILE A 155 -0.18 11.42 12.82
CA ILE A 155 0.13 11.63 14.25
C ILE A 155 -0.90 10.92 15.14
N ARG A 156 -2.19 10.99 14.79
CA ARG A 156 -3.26 10.26 15.51
C ARG A 156 -3.08 8.75 15.48
N TYR A 157 -2.66 8.20 14.34
CA TYR A 157 -2.40 6.77 14.17
C TYR A 157 -1.20 6.30 14.98
N GLU A 158 -0.09 7.05 14.94
CA GLU A 158 1.10 6.78 15.75
C GLU A 158 0.76 6.79 17.25
N MET A 159 0.03 7.81 17.71
CA MET A 159 -0.47 7.85 19.09
C MET A 159 -1.36 6.66 19.42
N GLY A 160 -2.15 6.17 18.46
CA GLY A 160 -2.98 4.97 18.62
C GLY A 160 -2.16 3.70 18.83
N ILE A 161 -1.08 3.51 18.06
CA ILE A 161 -0.13 2.41 18.25
C ILE A 161 0.51 2.48 19.64
N MET A 162 0.96 3.66 20.05
CA MET A 162 1.56 3.86 21.38
C MET A 162 0.58 3.58 22.53
N GLN A 163 -0.69 3.99 22.39
CA GLN A 163 -1.72 3.73 23.39
C GLN A 163 -2.04 2.24 23.53
N GLU A 164 -2.10 1.50 22.42
CA GLU A 164 -2.31 0.04 22.43
C GLU A 164 -1.13 -0.69 23.08
N ALA A 165 0.10 -0.26 22.78
CA ALA A 165 1.30 -0.80 23.42
C ALA A 165 1.33 -0.50 24.92
N LYS A 166 0.92 0.72 25.34
CA LYS A 166 0.82 1.10 26.75
C LYS A 166 -0.20 0.26 27.52
N LYS A 167 -1.34 -0.09 26.91
CA LYS A 167 -2.36 -0.96 27.52
C LYS A 167 -1.87 -2.39 27.74
N SER A 168 -0.94 -2.85 26.91
CA SER A 168 -0.40 -4.22 26.96
C SER A 168 0.76 -4.37 27.94
N GLY A 169 1.35 -3.25 28.41
CA GLY A 169 2.36 -3.20 29.47
C GLY A 169 3.60 -2.38 29.09
N THR A 170 4.36 -1.91 30.10
CA THR A 170 5.52 -1.03 29.93
C THR A 170 6.63 -1.64 29.06
N GLY A 171 6.88 -2.95 29.19
CA GLY A 171 7.88 -3.64 28.38
C GLY A 171 7.52 -3.68 26.89
N GLN A 172 6.24 -3.87 26.57
CA GLN A 172 5.78 -3.86 25.18
C GLN A 172 5.78 -2.44 24.59
N MET A 173 5.46 -1.42 25.39
CA MET A 173 5.57 -0.02 24.98
C MET A 173 7.01 0.35 24.59
N ILE A 174 8.00 -0.01 25.41
CA ILE A 174 9.42 0.25 25.11
C ILE A 174 9.84 -0.49 23.83
N HIS A 175 9.41 -1.76 23.68
CA HIS A 175 9.71 -2.55 22.50
C HIS A 175 9.12 -1.93 21.22
N THR A 176 7.86 -1.51 21.25
CA THR A 176 7.21 -0.82 20.12
C THR A 176 7.93 0.46 19.74
N ILE A 177 8.28 1.30 20.72
CA ILE A 177 9.01 2.56 20.48
C ILE A 177 10.38 2.27 19.87
N ALA A 178 11.09 1.26 20.38
CA ALA A 178 12.40 0.86 19.87
C ALA A 178 12.32 0.40 18.40
N ILE A 179 11.31 -0.40 18.03
CA ILE A 179 11.12 -0.80 16.63
C ILE A 179 10.78 0.40 15.76
N MET A 180 9.83 1.24 16.17
CA MET A 180 9.43 2.43 15.40
C MET A 180 10.62 3.37 15.16
N ALA A 181 11.38 3.69 16.22
CA ALA A 181 12.55 4.55 16.12
C ALA A 181 13.65 3.90 15.27
N GLY A 182 13.90 2.60 15.43
CA GLY A 182 14.89 1.88 14.62
C GLY A 182 14.53 1.87 13.13
N VAL A 183 13.27 1.57 12.79
CA VAL A 183 12.80 1.59 11.40
C VAL A 183 12.86 3.00 10.80
N PHE A 184 12.47 4.02 11.57
CA PHE A 184 12.56 5.41 11.15
C PHE A 184 14.01 5.83 10.89
N MET A 185 14.96 5.48 11.77
CA MET A 185 16.38 5.79 11.56
C MET A 185 16.97 5.07 10.34
N LEU A 186 16.56 3.82 10.08
CA LEU A 186 17.11 3.02 8.98
C LEU A 186 16.54 3.40 7.59
N THR A 187 15.34 4.00 7.52
CA THR A 187 14.64 4.34 6.27
C THR A 187 14.44 5.82 6.04
N GLY A 188 14.32 6.59 7.13
CA GLY A 188 13.91 7.99 7.12
C GLY A 188 15.08 8.97 7.16
N GLU A 189 16.34 8.52 7.19
CA GLU A 189 17.49 9.42 7.30
C GLU A 189 17.55 10.40 6.13
N LYS A 190 17.29 9.92 4.90
CA LYS A 190 17.18 10.79 3.73
C LYS A 190 16.09 11.84 3.92
N SER A 191 14.88 11.45 4.32
CA SER A 191 13.77 12.37 4.60
C SER A 191 14.10 13.36 5.73
N LEU A 192 14.83 12.92 6.76
CA LEU A 192 15.23 13.72 7.90
C LEU A 192 16.30 14.75 7.53
N TYR A 193 17.35 14.34 6.81
CA TYR A 193 18.41 15.24 6.34
C TYR A 193 17.86 16.29 5.39
N THR A 194 16.96 15.84 4.53
CA THR A 194 16.20 16.71 3.64
C THR A 194 15.37 17.68 4.48
N LEU A 195 14.54 17.25 5.44
CA LEU A 195 13.77 18.16 6.31
C LEU A 195 14.64 19.16 7.11
N LEU A 196 15.80 18.73 7.61
CA LEU A 196 16.71 19.55 8.42
C LEU A 196 17.72 20.38 7.61
N ALA A 197 17.65 20.34 6.26
CA ALA A 197 18.60 20.99 5.37
C ALA A 197 20.07 20.62 5.67
N ILE A 198 20.32 19.34 5.97
CA ILE A 198 21.66 18.81 6.23
C ILE A 198 22.26 18.31 4.91
N ASP A 199 23.28 18.99 4.40
CA ASP A 199 24.03 18.60 3.20
C ASP A 199 25.05 17.48 3.51
N ARG A 200 24.56 16.33 3.97
CA ARG A 200 25.35 15.11 4.13
C ARG A 200 24.65 13.95 3.43
N GLN A 201 25.42 12.98 2.95
CA GLN A 201 24.82 11.75 2.45
C GLN A 201 24.26 10.94 3.63
N PRO A 202 23.03 10.40 3.50
CA PRO A 202 22.44 9.55 4.53
C PRO A 202 23.33 8.31 4.74
N PHE A 203 23.56 7.99 6.01
CA PHE A 203 24.36 6.85 6.44
C PHE A 203 23.60 5.52 6.26
N PHE A 204 22.29 5.53 6.47
CA PHE A 204 21.36 4.43 6.26
C PHE A 204 20.31 4.84 5.20
N ASP A 205 20.36 4.20 4.03
CA ASP A 205 19.34 4.32 2.98
C ASP A 205 18.82 2.92 2.63
N ILE A 206 18.22 2.26 3.62
CA ILE A 206 17.68 0.92 3.44
C ILE A 206 16.28 1.02 2.82
N SER A 207 16.07 0.31 1.72
CA SER A 207 14.76 0.21 1.08
C SER A 207 13.68 -0.30 2.07
N THR A 208 12.51 0.33 2.04
CA THR A 208 11.33 -0.03 2.85
C THR A 208 10.93 -1.49 2.70
N LEU A 209 11.06 -2.08 1.51
CA LEU A 209 10.84 -3.52 1.28
C LEU A 209 11.78 -4.38 2.13
N ARG A 210 13.05 -4.01 2.23
CA ARG A 210 14.03 -4.82 2.99
C ARG A 210 13.74 -4.81 4.47
N ILE A 211 13.26 -3.69 5.01
CA ILE A 211 12.81 -3.58 6.40
C ILE A 211 11.54 -4.40 6.63
N LEU A 212 10.60 -4.36 5.69
CA LEU A 212 9.39 -5.15 5.81
C LEU A 212 9.67 -6.65 5.75
N LEU A 213 10.56 -7.09 4.85
CA LEU A 213 11.03 -8.48 4.82
C LEU A 213 11.66 -8.90 6.14
N LEU A 214 12.42 -8.01 6.77
CA LEU A 214 12.98 -8.25 8.09
C LEU A 214 11.86 -8.38 9.15
N ALA A 215 10.87 -7.51 9.14
CA ALA A 215 9.72 -7.58 10.06
C ALA A 215 8.89 -8.85 9.86
N LEU A 216 8.71 -9.31 8.61
CA LEU A 216 8.08 -10.60 8.30
C LEU A 216 8.92 -11.77 8.82
N PHE A 217 10.23 -11.75 8.60
CA PHE A 217 11.14 -12.78 9.10
C PHE A 217 11.03 -12.92 10.62
N TRP A 218 11.02 -11.80 11.34
CA TRP A 218 10.79 -11.77 12.79
C TRP A 218 9.41 -12.29 13.17
N GLY A 219 8.35 -11.86 12.49
CA GLY A 219 7.00 -12.33 12.76
C GLY A 219 6.75 -13.81 12.45
N CYS A 220 7.49 -14.40 11.51
CA CYS A 220 7.45 -15.85 11.23
C CYS A 220 8.23 -16.65 12.28
N CYS A 221 9.38 -16.14 12.73
CA CYS A 221 10.35 -16.92 13.49
C CYS A 221 10.27 -16.70 15.01
N ASP A 222 9.75 -15.56 15.48
CA ASP A 222 9.63 -15.28 16.91
C ASP A 222 8.39 -15.96 17.51
N LYS A 223 8.62 -17.06 18.23
CA LYS A 223 7.59 -17.79 19.01
C LYS A 223 7.53 -17.35 20.48
N GLY A 224 8.01 -16.14 20.80
CA GLY A 224 7.80 -15.46 22.08
C GLY A 224 8.60 -15.98 23.27
N ASN A 225 8.95 -17.27 23.32
CA ASN A 225 9.37 -17.93 24.56
C ASN A 225 10.77 -18.60 24.55
N GLN A 226 11.63 -18.33 23.54
CA GLN A 226 12.98 -18.92 23.46
C GLN A 226 14.07 -17.85 23.27
N LYS A 227 14.80 -17.52 24.35
CA LYS A 227 15.84 -16.48 24.37
C LYS A 227 16.99 -16.76 23.39
N GLU A 228 17.43 -18.02 23.28
CA GLU A 228 18.54 -18.41 22.39
C GLU A 228 18.20 -18.17 20.92
N LYS A 229 16.97 -18.49 20.50
CA LYS A 229 16.50 -18.20 19.14
C LYS A 229 16.43 -16.71 18.85
N LYS A 230 16.06 -15.87 19.83
CA LYS A 230 16.05 -14.41 19.67
C LYS A 230 17.44 -13.84 19.41
N ILE A 231 18.48 -14.38 20.07
CA ILE A 231 19.87 -13.95 19.82
C ILE A 231 20.28 -14.27 18.38
N ILE A 232 19.98 -15.48 17.89
CA ILE A 232 20.26 -15.88 16.51
C ILE A 232 19.53 -14.97 15.51
N LEU A 233 18.25 -14.67 15.76
CA LEU A 233 17.46 -13.75 14.93
C LEU A 233 18.05 -12.34 14.91
N MET A 234 18.49 -11.81 16.07
CA MET A 234 19.16 -10.50 16.15
C MET A 234 20.48 -10.48 15.38
N ILE A 235 21.31 -11.51 15.49
CA ILE A 235 22.58 -11.61 14.77
C ILE A 235 22.34 -11.64 13.25
N LEU A 236 21.41 -12.48 12.79
CA LEU A 236 21.04 -12.54 11.36
C LEU A 236 20.51 -11.20 10.84
N SER A 237 19.71 -10.51 11.65
CA SER A 237 19.15 -9.20 11.30
C SER A 237 20.22 -8.12 11.20
N ALA A 238 21.14 -8.08 12.18
CA ALA A 238 22.26 -7.15 12.17
C ALA A 238 23.21 -7.42 10.99
N LEU A 239 23.47 -8.69 10.68
CA LEU A 239 24.26 -9.10 9.52
C LEU A 239 23.57 -8.68 8.21
N TYR A 240 22.25 -8.88 8.11
CA TYR A 240 21.48 -8.45 6.94
C TYR A 240 21.56 -6.95 6.74
N ILE A 241 21.28 -6.15 7.78
CA ILE A 241 21.37 -4.69 7.76
C ILE A 241 22.78 -4.22 7.34
N ALA A 242 23.83 -4.83 7.90
CA ALA A 242 25.22 -4.52 7.56
C ALA A 242 25.56 -4.84 6.10
N CYS A 243 25.02 -5.94 5.54
CA CYS A 243 25.22 -6.33 4.15
C CYS A 243 24.41 -5.51 3.13
N VAL A 244 23.36 -4.81 3.58
CA VAL A 244 22.61 -3.87 2.73
C VAL A 244 23.39 -2.57 2.51
N LYS A 245 24.28 -2.23 3.44
CA LYS A 245 25.11 -1.03 3.34
C LYS A 245 25.96 -1.09 2.07
N ASN A 246 25.73 -0.16 1.14
CA ASN A 246 26.42 -0.07 -0.14
C ASN A 246 27.84 0.54 0.02
N ASP A 247 28.54 0.18 1.10
CA ASP A 247 29.92 0.59 1.35
C ASP A 247 30.88 -0.29 0.52
N PRO A 248 31.87 0.31 -0.18
CA PRO A 248 32.81 -0.45 -1.01
C PRO A 248 33.68 -1.45 -0.24
N TRP A 249 33.77 -1.34 1.09
CA TRP A 249 34.61 -2.18 1.95
C TRP A 249 33.97 -3.51 2.39
N ILE A 250 32.65 -3.67 2.27
CA ILE A 250 31.91 -4.89 2.68
C ILE A 250 30.93 -5.35 1.59
N SER A 251 31.27 -5.14 0.32
CA SER A 251 30.46 -5.62 -0.81
C SER A 251 30.68 -7.11 -1.10
N LEU A 252 30.63 -7.97 -0.08
CA LEU A 252 30.57 -9.41 -0.28
C LEU A 252 29.15 -9.77 -0.70
N THR A 253 28.85 -9.61 -1.99
CA THR A 253 27.57 -9.99 -2.60
C THR A 253 27.15 -11.41 -2.20
N TRP A 254 28.13 -12.30 -2.03
CA TRP A 254 27.94 -13.67 -1.55
C TRP A 254 27.45 -13.77 -0.11
N VAL A 255 27.98 -12.96 0.81
CA VAL A 255 27.53 -12.96 2.22
C VAL A 255 26.10 -12.40 2.30
N ARG A 256 25.77 -11.38 1.50
CA ARG A 256 24.40 -10.88 1.38
C ARG A 256 23.44 -11.97 0.89
N LEU A 257 23.76 -12.59 -0.25
CA LEU A 257 22.93 -13.66 -0.83
C LEU A 257 22.80 -14.86 0.12
N LEU A 258 23.87 -15.24 0.81
CA LEU A 258 23.84 -16.30 1.81
C LEU A 258 22.92 -15.94 2.99
N THR A 259 23.01 -14.71 3.50
CA THR A 259 22.18 -14.25 4.62
C THR A 259 20.70 -14.23 4.23
N GLU A 260 20.39 -13.70 3.04
CA GLU A 260 19.03 -13.72 2.48
C GLU A 260 18.51 -15.15 2.29
N ALA A 261 19.34 -16.04 1.74
CA ALA A 261 18.99 -17.45 1.54
C ALA A 261 18.75 -18.18 2.86
N VAL A 262 19.55 -17.91 3.90
CA VAL A 262 19.38 -18.48 5.24
C VAL A 262 18.09 -17.96 5.89
N MET A 263 17.82 -16.65 5.81
CA MET A 263 16.57 -16.08 6.34
C MET A 263 15.34 -16.65 5.63
N LEU A 264 15.37 -16.72 4.29
CA LEU A 264 14.33 -17.34 3.48
C LEU A 264 14.16 -18.82 3.82
N GLY A 265 15.24 -19.58 3.92
CA GLY A 265 15.21 -21.00 4.26
C GLY A 265 14.62 -21.26 5.64
N LEU A 266 14.94 -20.44 6.64
CA LEU A 266 14.36 -20.52 7.99
C LEU A 266 12.88 -20.15 7.99
N ALA A 267 12.51 -19.08 7.29
CA ALA A 267 11.11 -18.68 7.14
C ALA A 267 10.30 -19.79 6.44
N ILE A 268 10.78 -20.30 5.30
CA ILE A 268 10.16 -21.39 4.55
C ILE A 268 10.08 -22.67 5.38
N LYS A 269 11.09 -22.98 6.20
CA LYS A 269 11.07 -24.14 7.10
C LYS A 269 9.98 -24.03 8.16
N GLU A 270 9.77 -22.85 8.72
CA GLU A 270 8.66 -22.63 9.67
C GLU A 270 7.31 -22.65 8.95
N LEU A 271 7.21 -22.09 7.74
CA LEU A 271 6.03 -22.17 6.87
C LEU A 271 5.69 -23.62 6.46
N SER A 272 6.69 -24.44 6.13
CA SER A 272 6.54 -25.81 5.63
C SER A 272 6.05 -26.81 6.69
N LYS A 273 6.27 -26.50 7.97
CA LYS A 273 5.70 -27.28 9.08
C LYS A 273 4.17 -27.20 9.12
N GLU A 274 3.57 -26.23 8.43
CA GLU A 274 2.14 -26.03 8.42
C GLU A 274 1.51 -26.58 7.13
N LYS A 275 1.11 -27.85 7.18
CA LYS A 275 0.31 -28.46 6.10
C LYS A 275 -1.15 -28.04 6.22
N LYS A 276 -1.56 -27.04 5.42
CA LYS A 276 -2.92 -26.95 4.88
C LYS A 276 -2.84 -26.76 3.38
N LYS A 277 -3.72 -27.44 2.64
CA LYS A 277 -3.72 -27.45 1.17
C LYS A 277 -4.42 -26.17 0.70
N THR A 278 -3.68 -25.24 0.12
CA THR A 278 -4.25 -24.04 -0.52
C THR A 278 -5.23 -24.46 -1.60
N ASP A 279 -6.45 -23.91 -1.59
CA ASP A 279 -7.43 -24.19 -2.65
C ASP A 279 -7.13 -23.33 -3.89
N TRP A 280 -6.24 -23.86 -4.73
CA TRP A 280 -5.83 -23.22 -5.97
C TRP A 280 -6.99 -22.98 -6.94
N LYS A 281 -8.09 -23.77 -6.88
CA LYS A 281 -9.24 -23.57 -7.78
C LYS A 281 -9.97 -22.28 -7.47
N MET A 282 -10.13 -21.95 -6.18
CA MET A 282 -10.75 -20.71 -5.75
C MET A 282 -9.90 -19.49 -6.14
N ILE A 283 -8.58 -19.55 -5.94
CA ILE A 283 -7.65 -18.47 -6.31
C ILE A 283 -7.68 -18.21 -7.82
N VAL A 284 -7.61 -19.27 -8.63
CA VAL A 284 -7.66 -19.16 -10.09
C VAL A 284 -9.01 -18.62 -10.56
N GLY A 285 -10.12 -19.04 -9.94
CA GLY A 285 -11.46 -18.54 -10.26
C GLY A 285 -11.63 -17.04 -9.97
N GLU A 286 -11.20 -16.58 -8.79
CA GLU A 286 -11.28 -15.16 -8.41
C GLU A 286 -10.38 -14.28 -9.27
N ASN A 287 -9.14 -14.73 -9.53
CA ASN A 287 -8.22 -14.01 -10.41
C ASN A 287 -8.67 -14.03 -11.87
N GLY A 288 -9.38 -15.08 -12.31
CA GLY A 288 -9.96 -15.14 -13.65
C GLY A 288 -10.93 -14.00 -13.93
N ILE A 289 -11.75 -13.61 -12.94
CA ILE A 289 -12.63 -12.45 -13.03
C ILE A 289 -11.80 -11.17 -13.21
N CYS A 290 -10.77 -10.96 -12.39
CA CYS A 290 -9.90 -9.80 -12.51
C CYS A 290 -9.19 -9.73 -13.87
N ILE A 291 -8.67 -10.85 -14.37
CA ILE A 291 -8.00 -10.93 -15.69
C ILE A 291 -8.99 -10.62 -16.81
N MET A 292 -10.25 -11.09 -16.72
CA MET A 292 -11.28 -10.73 -17.69
C MET A 292 -11.53 -9.21 -17.72
N TRP A 293 -11.56 -8.57 -16.56
CA TRP A 293 -11.64 -7.10 -16.48
C TRP A 293 -10.39 -6.41 -17.04
N LEU A 294 -9.19 -6.99 -16.85
CA LEU A 294 -7.98 -6.44 -17.47
C LEU A 294 -8.10 -6.43 -18.99
N LEU A 295 -8.60 -7.53 -19.58
CA LEU A 295 -8.86 -7.58 -21.01
C LEU A 295 -9.86 -6.51 -21.46
N ILE A 296 -10.89 -6.21 -20.64
CA ILE A 296 -11.85 -5.12 -20.93
C ILE A 296 -11.16 -3.76 -20.95
N PHE A 297 -10.27 -3.46 -20.00
CA PHE A 297 -9.51 -2.21 -19.99
C PHE A 297 -8.49 -2.12 -21.14
N LEU A 298 -8.01 -3.27 -21.63
CA LEU A 298 -7.07 -3.36 -22.76
C LEU A 298 -7.77 -3.38 -24.13
N LEU A 299 -9.07 -3.69 -24.21
CA LEU A 299 -9.83 -3.74 -25.47
C LEU A 299 -9.75 -2.44 -26.28
N PRO A 300 -9.91 -1.24 -25.69
CA PRO A 300 -9.80 0.01 -26.44
C PRO A 300 -8.40 0.25 -27.00
N SER A 301 -7.39 -0.35 -26.38
CA SER A 301 -5.97 -0.23 -26.72
C SER A 301 -5.57 -1.17 -27.85
N PHE A 302 -6.18 -2.35 -27.95
CA PHE A 302 -5.92 -3.33 -29.02
C PHE A 302 -6.26 -2.86 -30.44
N PHE A 303 -7.14 -1.86 -30.58
CA PHE A 303 -7.48 -1.27 -31.89
C PHE A 303 -6.45 -0.22 -32.35
N ILE A 304 -5.42 0.06 -31.56
CA ILE A 304 -4.40 1.08 -31.80
C ILE A 304 -3.01 0.41 -31.91
N LEU A 305 -2.20 0.88 -32.87
CA LEU A 305 -0.98 0.30 -33.45
C LEU A 305 0.14 -0.26 -32.51
N LYS A 306 1.03 -1.04 -33.17
CA LYS A 306 2.24 -1.83 -32.78
C LYS A 306 2.99 -1.50 -31.47
N ASP A 307 3.15 -0.23 -31.09
CA ASP A 307 3.99 0.16 -29.92
C ASP A 307 3.29 -0.04 -28.57
N GLN A 308 1.97 -0.29 -28.58
CA GLN A 308 1.21 -0.56 -27.37
C GLN A 308 1.56 -1.88 -26.67
N ILE A 309 2.06 -2.88 -27.40
CA ILE A 309 2.48 -4.15 -26.78
C ILE A 309 3.63 -3.89 -25.81
N THR A 310 4.60 -3.09 -26.22
CA THR A 310 5.74 -2.68 -25.37
C THR A 310 5.25 -1.89 -24.16
N PHE A 311 4.29 -0.99 -24.34
CA PHE A 311 3.67 -0.26 -23.22
C PHE A 311 2.96 -1.20 -22.23
N ILE A 312 2.17 -2.16 -22.71
CA ILE A 312 1.44 -3.11 -21.86
C ILE A 312 2.43 -3.95 -21.05
N PHE A 313 3.44 -4.54 -21.68
CA PHE A 313 4.46 -5.33 -20.98
C PHE A 313 5.27 -4.49 -19.99
N SER A 314 5.65 -3.28 -20.38
CA SER A 314 6.38 -2.36 -19.51
C SER A 314 5.52 -1.91 -18.33
N GLY A 315 4.21 -1.69 -18.54
CA GLY A 315 3.26 -1.36 -17.48
C GLY A 315 2.99 -2.49 -16.51
N ILE A 316 2.88 -3.73 -17.00
CA ILE A 316 2.77 -4.90 -16.14
C ILE A 316 4.07 -5.08 -15.36
N GLY A 317 5.23 -5.01 -16.04
CA GLY A 317 6.55 -5.12 -15.41
C GLY A 317 6.81 -4.07 -14.35
N SER A 318 6.50 -2.80 -14.64
CA SER A 318 6.67 -1.70 -13.69
C SER A 318 5.76 -1.85 -12.47
N THR A 319 4.55 -2.38 -12.65
CA THR A 319 3.61 -2.64 -11.54
C THR A 319 4.09 -3.80 -10.68
N LEU A 320 4.54 -4.90 -11.28
CA LEU A 320 5.05 -6.08 -10.56
C LEU A 320 6.36 -5.82 -9.81
N LEU A 321 7.13 -4.83 -10.25
CA LEU A 321 8.37 -4.42 -9.61
C LEU A 321 8.18 -3.21 -8.69
N SER A 322 6.96 -2.71 -8.55
CA SER A 322 6.61 -1.57 -7.70
C SER A 322 6.58 -1.97 -6.22
N PHE A 323 7.75 -2.01 -5.60
CA PHE A 323 7.89 -2.19 -4.16
C PHE A 323 8.40 -0.94 -3.48
N GLY A 324 7.80 -0.58 -2.34
CA GLY A 324 8.40 0.40 -1.43
C GLY A 324 7.92 1.85 -1.56
N GLY A 325 6.78 2.08 -2.19
CA GLY A 325 6.10 3.39 -2.21
C GLY A 325 6.29 4.18 -3.51
N GLY A 326 5.98 5.47 -3.47
CA GLY A 326 5.93 6.34 -4.65
C GLY A 326 7.26 6.55 -5.35
N ASP A 327 8.30 6.93 -4.59
CA ASP A 327 9.62 7.24 -5.14
C ASP A 327 10.34 6.00 -5.71
N ALA A 328 10.12 4.85 -5.08
CA ALA A 328 10.61 3.57 -5.59
C ALA A 328 9.95 3.22 -6.94
N TYR A 329 8.63 3.45 -7.07
CA TYR A 329 7.95 3.28 -8.34
C TYR A 329 8.46 4.25 -9.41
N LEU A 330 8.74 5.51 -9.09
CA LEU A 330 9.28 6.47 -10.07
C LEU A 330 10.60 6.00 -10.68
N THR A 331 11.48 5.40 -9.86
CA THR A 331 12.75 4.82 -10.32
C THR A 331 12.52 3.61 -11.24
N VAL A 332 11.56 2.74 -10.90
CA VAL A 332 11.18 1.61 -11.74
C VAL A 332 10.58 2.10 -13.07
N ALA A 333 9.67 3.07 -13.00
CA ALA A 333 9.02 3.64 -14.17
C ALA A 333 10.02 4.35 -15.10
N GLU A 334 11.01 5.07 -14.55
CA GLU A 334 12.13 5.63 -15.32
C GLU A 334 12.83 4.53 -16.14
N GLY A 335 13.19 3.41 -15.50
CA GLY A 335 13.85 2.29 -16.17
C GLY A 335 13.02 1.68 -17.31
N PHE A 336 11.70 1.52 -17.10
CA PHE A 336 10.81 0.90 -18.09
C PHE A 336 10.37 1.83 -19.21
N PHE A 337 10.25 3.13 -18.97
CA PHE A 337 9.61 4.07 -19.90
C PHE A 337 10.54 5.17 -20.42
N VAL A 338 11.46 5.66 -19.60
CA VAL A 338 12.39 6.74 -20.01
C VAL A 338 13.64 6.15 -20.65
N HIS A 339 14.30 5.18 -20.00
CA HIS A 339 15.50 4.54 -20.56
C HIS A 339 15.22 3.69 -21.81
N SER A 340 13.99 3.19 -21.97
CA SER A 340 13.56 2.47 -23.16
C SER A 340 13.25 3.39 -24.35
N GLY A 341 13.19 4.70 -24.14
CA GLY A 341 12.82 5.69 -25.16
C GLY A 341 11.33 5.78 -25.46
N LEU A 342 10.46 5.17 -24.64
CA LEU A 342 9.00 5.26 -24.80
C LEU A 342 8.45 6.63 -24.38
N VAL A 343 9.13 7.34 -23.48
CA VAL A 343 8.71 8.63 -22.94
C VAL A 343 9.92 9.56 -22.78
N ASP A 344 9.78 10.81 -23.22
CA ASP A 344 10.80 11.83 -23.01
C ASP A 344 11.02 12.11 -21.51
N ALA A 345 12.30 12.18 -21.09
CA ALA A 345 12.66 12.51 -19.73
C ALA A 345 12.11 13.87 -19.28
N GLU A 346 12.11 14.86 -20.19
CA GLU A 346 11.55 16.19 -19.92
C GLU A 346 10.06 16.12 -19.59
N PHE A 347 9.26 15.41 -20.41
CA PHE A 347 7.85 15.20 -20.12
C PHE A 347 7.65 14.45 -18.80
N PHE A 348 8.41 13.36 -18.59
CA PHE A 348 8.26 12.51 -17.42
C PHE A 348 8.51 13.29 -16.12
N TYR A 349 9.65 13.97 -15.99
CA TYR A 349 9.99 14.68 -14.75
C TYR A 349 9.31 16.04 -14.63
N ALA A 350 9.34 16.87 -15.68
CA ALA A 350 8.91 18.26 -15.58
C ALA A 350 7.39 18.42 -15.63
N LYS A 351 6.67 17.47 -16.24
CA LYS A 351 5.20 17.54 -16.35
C LYS A 351 4.52 16.44 -15.57
N LEU A 352 4.78 15.18 -15.91
CA LEU A 352 3.99 14.06 -15.38
C LEU A 352 4.22 13.82 -13.89
N VAL A 353 5.47 13.74 -13.43
CA VAL A 353 5.81 13.54 -12.01
C VAL A 353 5.32 14.71 -11.17
N MET A 354 5.48 15.95 -11.66
CA MET A 354 4.96 17.14 -11.00
C MET A 354 3.43 17.05 -10.80
N VAL A 355 2.68 16.77 -11.87
CA VAL A 355 1.21 16.62 -11.81
C VAL A 355 0.81 15.48 -10.87
N ALA A 356 1.49 14.34 -10.97
CA ALA A 356 1.19 13.19 -10.13
C ALA A 356 1.44 13.48 -8.65
N ASN A 357 2.48 14.24 -8.30
CA ASN A 357 2.75 14.63 -6.91
C ASN A 357 1.78 15.68 -6.38
N LEU A 358 1.23 16.51 -7.26
CA LEU A 358 0.26 17.56 -6.93
C LEU A 358 -1.14 17.01 -6.63
N LEU A 359 -1.51 15.85 -7.18
CA LEU A 359 -2.85 15.29 -7.10
C LEU A 359 -2.96 14.14 -6.07
N PRO A 360 -4.16 13.89 -5.49
CA PRO A 360 -4.34 12.78 -4.56
C PRO A 360 -4.25 11.42 -5.25
N GLY A 361 -3.98 10.37 -4.48
CA GLY A 361 -4.04 8.97 -4.89
C GLY A 361 -2.67 8.31 -5.07
N SER A 362 -2.69 7.02 -5.41
CA SER A 362 -1.49 6.24 -5.70
C SER A 362 -0.69 6.83 -6.87
N ILE A 363 0.61 7.05 -6.67
CA ILE A 363 1.51 7.54 -7.72
C ILE A 363 1.51 6.58 -8.92
N LEU A 364 1.55 5.27 -8.67
CA LEU A 364 1.49 4.24 -9.72
C LEU A 364 0.23 4.39 -10.60
N CYS A 365 -0.93 4.62 -9.98
CA CYS A 365 -2.21 4.80 -10.69
C CYS A 365 -2.39 6.17 -11.33
N LYS A 366 -1.44 7.11 -11.17
CA LYS A 366 -1.44 8.43 -11.84
C LYS A 366 -0.44 8.45 -12.98
N ILE A 367 0.76 7.97 -12.71
CA ILE A 367 1.87 7.93 -13.66
C ILE A 367 1.57 6.97 -14.81
N LEU A 368 1.12 5.73 -14.55
CA LEU A 368 0.92 4.76 -15.63
C LEU A 368 -0.17 5.20 -16.64
N PRO A 369 -1.34 5.72 -16.22
CA PRO A 369 -2.28 6.36 -17.14
C PRO A 369 -1.69 7.57 -17.85
N GLY A 370 -0.91 8.42 -17.17
CA GLY A 370 -0.31 9.61 -17.77
C GLY A 370 0.74 9.29 -18.84
N ILE A 371 1.51 8.22 -18.65
CA ILE A 371 2.39 7.65 -19.67
C ILE A 371 1.57 7.15 -20.86
N GLY A 372 0.49 6.40 -20.59
CA GLY A 372 -0.43 5.94 -21.63
C GLY A 372 -0.99 7.12 -22.43
N TYR A 373 -1.43 8.18 -21.77
CA TYR A 373 -1.92 9.40 -22.41
C TYR A 373 -0.89 10.03 -23.34
N TYR A 374 0.34 10.20 -22.88
CA TYR A 374 1.41 10.77 -23.67
C TYR A 374 1.73 9.93 -24.91
N ILE A 375 1.92 8.62 -24.74
CA ILE A 375 2.21 7.68 -25.84
C ILE A 375 1.07 7.69 -26.87
N GLY A 376 -0.19 7.65 -26.41
CA GLY A 376 -1.34 7.68 -27.30
C GLY A 376 -1.49 9.02 -28.02
N CYS A 377 -1.18 10.16 -27.39
CA CYS A 377 -1.22 11.48 -28.02
C CYS A 377 -0.24 11.64 -29.19
N GLN A 378 0.82 10.82 -29.26
CA GLN A 378 1.77 10.81 -30.37
C GLN A 378 1.30 9.97 -31.57
N MET A 379 0.15 9.30 -31.46
CA MET A 379 -0.41 8.43 -32.50
C MET A 379 -1.37 9.17 -33.45
N GLN A 380 -1.89 8.46 -34.45
CA GLN A 380 -2.63 9.03 -35.59
C GLN A 380 -3.85 9.87 -35.20
N HIS A 381 -4.63 9.49 -34.18
CA HIS A 381 -5.81 10.24 -33.74
C HIS A 381 -5.53 11.19 -32.56
N GLY A 382 -4.25 11.43 -32.25
CA GLY A 382 -3.81 12.36 -31.20
C GLY A 382 -4.49 12.10 -29.85
N ARG A 383 -5.27 13.06 -29.36
CA ARG A 383 -5.87 13.03 -28.02
C ARG A 383 -6.81 11.84 -27.77
N ILE A 384 -7.49 11.32 -28.79
CA ILE A 384 -8.41 10.18 -28.64
C ILE A 384 -7.60 8.93 -28.28
N ASP A 385 -6.54 8.66 -29.04
CA ASP A 385 -5.63 7.54 -28.79
C ASP A 385 -4.95 7.70 -27.41
N GLY A 386 -4.64 8.95 -27.02
CA GLY A 386 -4.20 9.30 -25.66
C GLY A 386 -5.16 8.84 -24.58
N TYR A 387 -6.46 9.18 -24.67
CA TYR A 387 -7.44 8.76 -23.68
C TYR A 387 -7.61 7.24 -23.62
N LEU A 388 -7.60 6.55 -24.76
CA LEU A 388 -7.72 5.09 -24.81
C LEU A 388 -6.50 4.39 -24.17
N ALA A 389 -5.29 4.87 -24.45
CA ALA A 389 -4.07 4.37 -23.83
C ALA A 389 -3.99 4.71 -22.33
N ALA A 390 -4.55 5.85 -21.90
CA ALA A 390 -4.67 6.18 -20.48
C ALA A 390 -5.59 5.21 -19.72
N ILE A 391 -6.73 4.83 -20.31
CA ILE A 391 -7.64 3.82 -19.77
C ILE A 391 -6.92 2.47 -19.63
N ALA A 392 -6.13 2.10 -20.63
CA ALA A 392 -5.30 0.90 -20.60
C ALA A 392 -4.29 0.92 -19.44
N GLY A 393 -3.53 2.02 -19.33
CA GLY A 393 -2.58 2.23 -18.24
C GLY A 393 -3.24 2.20 -16.86
N PHE A 394 -4.45 2.75 -16.74
CA PHE A 394 -5.23 2.68 -15.50
C PHE A 394 -5.62 1.25 -15.15
N GLY A 395 -6.17 0.51 -16.12
CA GLY A 395 -6.53 -0.90 -15.96
C GLY A 395 -5.35 -1.77 -15.54
N ILE A 396 -4.19 -1.62 -16.20
CA ILE A 396 -2.96 -2.33 -15.84
C ILE A 396 -2.57 -2.02 -14.39
N SER A 397 -2.50 -0.73 -14.04
CA SER A 397 -2.05 -0.28 -12.72
C SER A 397 -2.90 -0.85 -11.58
N VAL A 398 -4.22 -0.89 -11.75
CA VAL A 398 -5.18 -1.33 -10.73
C VAL A 398 -5.26 -2.85 -10.70
N ILE A 399 -5.46 -3.48 -11.85
CA ILE A 399 -5.84 -4.90 -11.89
C ILE A 399 -4.63 -5.80 -11.62
N VAL A 400 -3.44 -5.43 -12.11
CA VAL A 400 -2.22 -6.18 -11.77
C VAL A 400 -1.98 -6.13 -10.26
N SER A 401 -2.11 -4.96 -9.64
CA SER A 401 -2.02 -4.82 -8.17
C SER A 401 -3.04 -5.70 -7.45
N VAL A 402 -4.31 -5.70 -7.89
CA VAL A 402 -5.37 -6.52 -7.28
C VAL A 402 -5.11 -8.02 -7.43
N VAL A 403 -4.67 -8.49 -8.60
CA VAL A 403 -4.40 -9.91 -8.84
C VAL A 403 -3.26 -10.41 -7.95
N VAL A 404 -2.19 -9.63 -7.84
CA VAL A 404 -1.03 -9.96 -7.01
C VAL A 404 -1.41 -9.94 -5.54
N PHE A 405 -2.09 -8.89 -5.09
CA PHE A 405 -2.65 -8.82 -3.74
C PHE A 405 -3.54 -10.01 -3.42
N ASN A 406 -4.46 -10.37 -4.31
CA ASN A 406 -5.39 -11.47 -4.07
C ASN A 406 -4.64 -12.81 -3.93
N MET A 407 -3.63 -13.04 -4.76
CA MET A 407 -2.79 -14.24 -4.68
C MET A 407 -2.06 -14.33 -3.34
N VAL A 408 -1.40 -13.25 -2.92
CA VAL A 408 -0.64 -13.24 -1.66
C VAL A 408 -1.56 -13.24 -0.44
N SER A 409 -2.69 -12.53 -0.48
CA SER A 409 -3.69 -12.52 0.59
C SER A 409 -4.28 -13.92 0.83
N CYS A 410 -4.59 -14.68 -0.23
CA CYS A 410 -5.06 -16.06 -0.11
C CYS A 410 -4.00 -17.00 0.45
N ILE A 411 -2.73 -16.84 0.04
CA ILE A 411 -1.61 -17.59 0.62
C ILE A 411 -1.47 -17.25 2.10
N TYR A 412 -1.49 -15.97 2.44
CA TYR A 412 -1.38 -15.48 3.81
C TYR A 412 -2.50 -16.01 4.71
N ALA A 413 -3.76 -15.91 4.26
CA ALA A 413 -4.92 -16.43 4.99
C ALA A 413 -4.84 -17.94 5.22
N SER A 414 -4.27 -18.69 4.26
CA SER A 414 -4.08 -20.14 4.37
C SER A 414 -3.09 -20.53 5.48
N ILE A 415 -2.18 -19.62 5.85
CA ILE A 415 -1.14 -19.87 6.85
C ILE A 415 -1.54 -19.29 8.23
N GLN A 416 -2.36 -18.23 8.28
CA GLN A 416 -2.69 -17.54 9.54
C GLN A 416 -3.58 -18.35 10.51
N GLU A 417 -4.22 -19.42 10.06
CA GLU A 417 -5.13 -20.25 10.87
C GLU A 417 -4.43 -21.07 11.97
N LYS A 418 -3.09 -21.01 12.07
CA LYS A 418 -2.30 -21.70 13.10
C LYS A 418 -1.34 -20.74 13.82
N ASN A 419 -1.01 -21.06 15.08
CA ASN A 419 -0.29 -20.25 16.07
C ASN A 419 1.04 -19.60 15.63
N THR A 420 1.58 -19.93 14.45
CA THR A 420 2.88 -19.46 13.95
C THR A 420 2.90 -17.96 13.64
N PHE A 421 1.76 -17.34 13.32
CA PHE A 421 1.68 -15.90 13.02
C PHE A 421 1.11 -15.01 14.15
N SER A 422 0.96 -15.56 15.36
CA SER A 422 0.42 -14.81 16.50
C SER A 422 1.27 -13.59 16.90
N SER A 423 2.58 -13.64 16.65
CA SER A 423 3.54 -12.56 16.93
C SER A 423 3.67 -11.54 15.80
N LEU A 424 3.18 -11.84 14.59
CA LEU A 424 3.37 -10.98 13.42
C LEU A 424 2.80 -9.56 13.57
N PRO A 425 1.59 -9.35 14.12
CA PRO A 425 1.06 -8.00 14.37
C PRO A 425 1.95 -7.17 15.31
N TYR A 426 2.68 -7.81 16.23
CA TYR A 426 3.55 -7.14 17.20
C TYR A 426 4.80 -6.52 16.55
N TYR A 427 5.27 -7.08 15.43
CA TYR A 427 6.43 -6.55 14.69
C TYR A 427 5.99 -5.63 13.56
N ILE A 428 4.89 -5.96 12.89
CA ILE A 428 4.45 -5.23 11.70
C ILE A 428 3.84 -3.88 12.07
N LYS A 429 2.96 -3.79 13.07
CA LYS A 429 2.34 -2.51 13.45
C LYS A 429 3.41 -1.44 13.80
N PRO A 430 4.42 -1.74 14.65
CA PRO A 430 5.50 -0.78 14.93
C PRO A 430 6.39 -0.51 13.71
N THR A 431 6.60 -1.49 12.83
CA THR A 431 7.36 -1.28 11.58
C THR A 431 6.64 -0.31 10.66
N ILE A 432 5.32 -0.46 10.49
CA ILE A 432 4.48 0.47 9.74
C ILE A 432 4.55 1.85 10.38
N GLY A 433 4.41 1.97 11.71
CA GLY A 433 4.52 3.25 12.40
C GLY A 433 5.88 3.95 12.17
N GLY A 434 6.98 3.19 12.21
CA GLY A 434 8.32 3.67 11.85
C GLY A 434 8.42 4.19 10.41
N LEU A 435 7.81 3.47 9.44
CA LEU A 435 7.76 3.90 8.04
C LEU A 435 6.90 5.15 7.85
N LEU A 436 5.78 5.25 8.56
CA LEU A 436 4.87 6.40 8.51
C LEU A 436 5.50 7.67 9.11
N LEU A 437 6.42 7.56 10.06
CA LEU A 437 7.23 8.69 10.53
C LEU A 437 8.11 9.27 9.41
N SER A 438 8.72 8.43 8.57
CA SER A 438 9.51 8.88 7.41
C SER A 438 8.63 9.64 6.41
N VAL A 439 7.41 9.15 6.19
CA VAL A 439 6.41 9.78 5.31
C VAL A 439 5.93 11.10 5.90
N LEU A 440 5.72 11.18 7.21
CA LEU A 440 5.36 12.41 7.92
C LEU A 440 6.42 13.50 7.71
N CYS A 441 7.71 13.16 7.82
CA CYS A 441 8.80 14.10 7.55
C CYS A 441 8.78 14.61 6.10
N THR A 442 8.60 13.72 5.13
CA THR A 442 8.49 14.08 3.71
C THR A 442 7.30 15.00 3.45
N LEU A 443 6.14 14.68 4.01
CA LEU A 443 4.91 15.48 3.89
C LEU A 443 5.02 16.86 4.50
N ILE A 444 5.65 16.97 5.67
CA ILE A 444 5.89 18.26 6.33
C ILE A 444 6.79 19.11 5.42
N ARG A 445 7.88 18.56 4.89
CA ARG A 445 8.75 19.31 3.97
C ARG A 445 8.00 19.76 2.71
N GLN A 446 7.22 18.88 2.09
CA GLN A 446 6.41 19.21 0.90
C GLN A 446 5.35 20.27 1.17
N SER A 447 4.91 20.42 2.42
CA SER A 447 3.94 21.45 2.81
C SER A 447 4.61 22.79 3.16
N LEU A 448 5.93 22.79 3.39
CA LEU A 448 6.73 23.98 3.73
C LEU A 448 7.37 24.64 2.49
N LEU A 449 7.60 23.86 1.43
CA LEU A 449 8.02 24.32 0.11
C LEU A 449 6.81 24.74 -0.72
#